data_AF-A0A9D6M7T2-F1
#
_entry.id   AF-A0A9D6M7T2-F1
#
_cell.length_a   1.000
_cell.length_b   1.000
_cell.length_c   1.000
_cell.angle_alpha   90.00
_cell.angle_beta   90.00
_cell.angle_gamma   90.00
#
_symmetry.space_group_name_H-M   'P 1'
#
loop_
_entity.id
_entity.type
_entity.pdbx_description
1 polymer ?
#
loop_
_entity_poly.entity_id
_entity_poly.type
_entity_poly.pdbx_seq_one_letter_code
_entity_poly.pdbx_strand_id
1 'polypeptide(L)'
;LPRYGKPIWPLTPTVIITYESTILLGVYITLIGFLIFGRLPCFRERTYDIKISIDQFALLVRAKKDRLIQVEQIIREAGAEEVKRVDEK
;
A
#
# COMPACT_ATOMS: atom_id res chain seq x y z
N LEU A 1 -40.67 -22.25 13.99
CA LEU A 1 -41.95 -21.53 14.23
C LEU A 1 -41.65 -20.04 14.36
N PRO A 2 -42.41 -19.15 13.71
CA PRO A 2 -42.25 -17.70 13.85
C PRO A 2 -42.40 -17.32 15.32
N ARG A 3 -41.38 -16.69 15.90
CA ARG A 3 -41.46 -16.18 17.28
C ARG A 3 -42.16 -14.83 17.23
N TYR A 4 -43.23 -14.66 18.01
CA TYR A 4 -43.92 -13.38 18.22
C TYR A 4 -44.84 -12.88 17.09
N GLY A 5 -45.36 -13.75 16.20
CA GLY A 5 -46.33 -13.34 15.16
C GLY A 5 -45.78 -12.43 14.07
N LYS A 6 -44.46 -12.20 14.05
CA LYS A 6 -43.77 -11.41 13.03
C LYS A 6 -43.51 -12.25 11.77
N PRO A 7 -43.51 -11.64 10.58
CA PRO A 7 -43.11 -12.32 9.35
C PRO A 7 -41.67 -12.86 9.49
N ILE A 8 -41.38 -13.95 8.78
CA ILE A 8 -40.06 -14.61 8.79
C ILE A 8 -38.96 -13.62 8.34
N TRP A 9 -39.30 -12.70 7.43
CA TRP A 9 -38.42 -11.63 6.96
C TRP A 9 -39.05 -10.25 7.23
N PRO A 10 -38.81 -9.66 8.41
CA PRO A 10 -39.30 -8.32 8.71
C PRO A 10 -38.47 -7.27 7.95
N LEU A 11 -39.09 -6.58 6.99
CA LEU A 11 -38.41 -5.63 6.09
C LEU A 11 -37.61 -4.55 6.83
N THR A 12 -38.24 -3.86 7.80
CA THR A 12 -37.63 -2.72 8.52
C THR A 12 -36.30 -3.06 9.20
N PRO A 13 -36.20 -4.07 10.08
CA PRO A 13 -34.91 -4.42 10.68
C PRO A 13 -33.92 -5.02 9.68
N THR A 14 -34.38 -5.75 8.65
CA THR A 14 -33.48 -6.32 7.64
C THR A 14 -32.79 -5.22 6.82
N VAL A 15 -33.50 -4.17 6.41
CA VAL A 15 -32.91 -3.07 5.61
C VAL A 15 -31.82 -2.32 6.38
N ILE A 16 -32.04 -2.05 7.67
CA ILE A 16 -31.07 -1.35 8.52
C ILE A 16 -29.78 -2.18 8.64
N ILE A 17 -29.91 -3.47 8.92
CA ILE A 17 -28.75 -4.37 9.06
C ILE A 17 -27.99 -4.48 7.73
N THR A 18 -28.70 -4.60 6.60
CA THR A 18 -28.07 -4.66 5.28
C THR A 18 -27.36 -3.36 4.93
N TYR A 19 -27.91 -2.19 5.29
CA TYR A 19 -27.26 -0.89 5.08
C TYR A 19 -25.90 -0.81 5.79
N GLU A 20 -25.88 -1.10 7.09
CA GLU A 20 -24.65 -1.11 7.89
C GLU A 20 -23.63 -2.12 7.37
N SER A 21 -24.11 -3.34 7.04
CA SER A 21 -23.26 -4.40 6.49
C SER A 21 -22.66 -4.03 5.14
N THR A 22 -23.42 -3.31 4.29
CA THR A 22 -22.96 -2.86 2.97
C THR A 22 -21.89 -1.80 3.10
N ILE A 23 -22.07 -0.81 3.99
CA ILE A 23 -21.06 0.23 4.24
C ILE A 23 -19.79 -0.41 4.80
N LEU A 24 -19.94 -1.27 5.81
CA LEU A 24 -18.81 -1.97 6.42
C LEU A 24 -18.03 -2.78 5.37
N LEU A 25 -18.73 -3.55 4.55
CA LEU A 25 -18.14 -4.33 3.47
C LEU A 25 -17.47 -3.44 2.42
N GLY A 26 -18.08 -2.30 2.07
CA GLY A 26 -17.49 -1.29 1.20
C GLY A 26 -16.16 -0.77 1.74
N VAL A 27 -16.12 -0.34 3.00
CA VAL A 27 -14.90 0.15 3.67
C VAL A 27 -13.83 -0.95 3.73
N TYR A 28 -14.19 -2.18 4.09
CA TYR A 28 -13.25 -3.31 4.11
C TYR A 28 -12.65 -3.58 2.73
N ILE A 29 -13.47 -3.62 1.68
CA ILE A 29 -12.99 -3.85 0.31
C ILE A 29 -12.08 -2.71 -0.13
N THR A 30 -12.44 -1.45 0.15
CA THR A 30 -11.59 -0.30 -0.18
C THR A 30 -10.26 -0.36 0.56
N LEU A 31 -10.27 -0.69 1.85
CA LEU A 31 -9.04 -0.81 2.64
C LEU A 31 -8.14 -1.96 2.13
N ILE A 32 -8.73 -3.13 1.88
CA ILE A 32 -8.01 -4.29 1.34
C ILE A 32 -7.46 -3.97 -0.05
N GLY A 33 -8.26 -3.36 -0.91
CA GLY A 33 -7.85 -2.88 -2.22
C GLY A 33 -6.67 -1.91 -2.12
N PHE A 34 -6.78 -0.89 -1.27
CA PHE A 34 -5.71 0.06 -1.02
C PHE A 34 -4.41 -0.62 -0.58
N LEU A 35 -4.49 -1.59 0.35
CA LEU A 35 -3.32 -2.34 0.79
C LEU A 35 -2.68 -3.13 -0.36
N ILE A 36 -3.48 -3.84 -1.15
CA ILE A 36 -3.00 -4.66 -2.27
C ILE A 36 -2.41 -3.79 -3.39
N PHE A 37 -3.14 -2.76 -3.84
CA PHE A 37 -2.71 -1.86 -4.92
C PHE A 37 -1.52 -0.99 -4.51
N GLY A 38 -1.49 -0.53 -3.26
CA GLY A 38 -0.34 0.18 -2.70
C GLY A 38 0.89 -0.72 -2.48
N ARG A 39 0.74 -2.04 -2.63
CA ARG A 39 1.76 -3.06 -2.29
C ARG A 39 2.38 -2.80 -0.90
N LEU A 40 1.53 -2.33 0.01
CA LEU A 40 1.84 -2.03 1.40
C LEU A 40 2.04 -3.27 2.28
N PRO A 41 1.45 -4.46 2.03
CA PRO A 41 1.88 -5.68 2.69
C PRO A 41 3.27 -6.05 2.15
N CYS A 42 4.27 -5.30 2.61
CA CYS A 42 5.65 -5.41 2.21
C CYS A 42 6.32 -6.38 3.18
N PHE A 43 6.18 -7.67 2.89
CA PHE A 43 6.79 -8.75 3.67
C PHE A 43 8.33 -8.83 3.54
N ARG A 44 8.94 -8.03 2.65
CA ARG A 44 10.41 -7.93 2.50
C ARG A 44 10.87 -6.56 3.01
N GLU A 45 11.99 -6.55 3.72
CA GLU A 45 12.67 -5.31 4.10
C GLU A 45 13.01 -4.51 2.84
N ARG A 46 12.36 -3.35 2.66
CA ARG A 46 12.81 -2.35 1.70
C ARG A 46 13.86 -1.51 2.37
N THR A 47 14.91 -1.18 1.63
CA THR A 47 15.91 -0.23 2.10
C THR A 47 15.26 1.11 2.32
N TYR A 48 15.18 1.50 3.59
CA TYR A 48 14.55 2.71 4.06
C TYR A 48 15.58 3.52 4.84
N ASP A 49 15.74 4.78 4.46
CA ASP A 49 16.60 5.74 5.16
C ASP A 49 15.70 6.83 5.73
N ILE A 50 15.83 7.11 7.04
CA ILE A 50 14.97 8.05 7.76
C ILE A 50 15.05 9.46 7.18
N LYS A 51 16.20 9.84 6.61
CA LYS A 51 16.39 11.16 5.99
C LYS A 51 15.40 11.42 4.86
N ILE A 52 14.99 10.35 4.15
CA ILE A 52 14.04 10.41 3.04
C ILE A 52 12.65 10.86 3.51
N SER A 53 12.27 10.52 4.75
CA SER A 53 10.96 10.92 5.28
C SER A 53 10.95 12.30 5.92
N ILE A 54 12.11 12.92 6.13
CA ILE A 54 12.22 14.20 6.80
C ILE A 54 12.42 15.33 5.79
N ASP A 55 13.49 15.26 4.98
CA ASP A 55 13.91 16.41 4.16
C ASP A 55 14.58 16.03 2.84
N GLN A 56 14.67 14.73 2.51
CA GLN A 56 15.39 14.29 1.30
C GLN A 56 14.49 13.48 0.37
N PHE A 57 14.72 13.61 -0.95
CA PHE A 57 14.09 12.75 -1.94
C PHE A 57 15.06 11.65 -2.36
N ALA A 58 14.57 10.41 -2.45
CA ALA A 58 15.37 9.27 -2.90
C ALA A 58 14.89 8.74 -4.25
N LEU A 59 15.85 8.37 -5.09
CA LEU A 59 15.64 7.68 -6.36
C LEU A 59 16.27 6.29 -6.28
N LEU A 60 15.45 5.24 -6.36
CA LEU A 60 15.93 3.86 -6.39
C LEU A 60 15.97 3.36 -7.84
N VAL A 61 17.19 3.08 -8.33
CA VAL A 61 17.41 2.58 -9.69
C VAL A 61 17.96 1.17 -9.65
N ARG A 62 17.26 0.22 -10.29
CA ARG A 62 17.76 -1.14 -10.48
C ARG A 62 18.56 -1.23 -11.77
N ALA A 63 19.86 -1.48 -11.68
CA ALA A 63 20.76 -1.58 -12.83
C ALA A 63 21.55 -2.90 -12.81
N LYS A 64 21.93 -3.39 -14.01
CA LYS A 64 22.82 -4.56 -14.14
C LYS A 64 24.23 -4.18 -13.69
N LYS A 65 24.97 -5.15 -13.14
CA LYS A 65 26.35 -4.96 -12.61
C LYS A 65 27.28 -4.22 -13.58
N ASP A 66 27.18 -4.53 -14.86
CA ASP A 66 27.99 -3.94 -15.94
C ASP A 66 27.77 -2.42 -16.13
N ARG A 67 26.59 -1.90 -15.76
CA ARG A 67 26.21 -0.49 -15.95
C ARG A 67 26.17 0.32 -14.67
N LEU A 68 26.55 -0.25 -13.53
CA LEU A 68 26.48 0.44 -12.24
C LEU A 68 27.30 1.74 -12.23
N ILE A 69 28.50 1.71 -12.81
CA ILE A 69 29.41 2.87 -12.84
C ILE A 69 28.81 3.99 -13.70
N GLN A 70 28.27 3.65 -14.87
CA GLN A 70 27.64 4.62 -15.77
C GLN A 70 26.40 5.28 -15.13
N VAL A 71 25.56 4.47 -14.47
CA VAL A 71 24.37 4.97 -13.78
C VAL A 71 24.74 5.87 -12.62
N GLU A 72 25.76 5.51 -11.82
CA GLU A 72 26.25 6.35 -10.72
C GLU A 72 26.76 7.70 -11.23
N GLN A 73 27.50 7.72 -12.34
CA GLN A 73 28.00 8.96 -12.93
C GLN A 73 26.87 9.87 -13.42
N ILE A 74 25.89 9.31 -14.15
CA ILE A 74 24.74 10.08 -14.67
C ILE A 74 23.93 10.70 -13.52
N ILE A 75 23.71 9.94 -12.43
CA ILE A 75 22.93 10.43 -11.28
C ILE A 75 23.68 11.55 -10.55
N ARG A 76 25.01 11.44 -10.42
CA ARG A 76 25.84 12.53 -9.85
C ARG A 76 25.85 13.77 -10.72
N GLU A 77 25.99 13.61 -12.04
CA GLU A 77 25.93 14.72 -13.00
C GLU A 77 24.56 15.41 -13.00
N ALA A 78 23.48 14.65 -12.75
CA ALA A 78 22.13 15.19 -12.60
C ALA A 78 21.89 15.96 -11.28
N GLY A 79 22.88 16.03 -10.39
CA GLY A 79 22.81 16.82 -9.15
C GLY A 79 22.45 16.04 -7.89
N ALA A 80 22.63 14.73 -7.86
CA ALA A 80 22.42 13.95 -6.63
C ALA A 80 23.47 14.27 -5.56
N GLU A 81 23.00 14.65 -4.37
CA GLU A 81 23.84 14.98 -3.21
C GLU A 81 24.56 13.75 -2.64
N GLU A 82 23.86 12.61 -2.56
CA GLU A 82 24.39 11.36 -2.03
C GLU A 82 23.99 10.18 -2.92
N VAL A 83 24.94 9.27 -3.20
CA VAL A 83 24.69 8.03 -3.95
C VAL A 83 25.14 6.84 -3.12
N LYS A 84 24.18 5.98 -2.74
CA LYS A 84 24.43 4.75 -1.98
C LYS A 84 24.13 3.51 -2.84
N ARG A 85 25.01 2.53 -2.78
CA ARG A 85 24.77 1.20 -3.36
C ARG A 85 24.01 0.36 -2.36
N VAL A 86 22.86 -0.13 -2.78
CA VAL A 86 21.96 -0.94 -1.96
C VAL A 86 21.94 -2.34 -2.56
N ASP A 87 22.42 -3.31 -1.80
CA ASP A 87 22.35 -4.71 -2.21
C ASP A 87 20.95 -5.26 -1.88
N GLU A 88 20.34 -5.97 -2.84
CA GLU A 88 19.02 -6.55 -2.67
C GLU A 88 19.15 -7.89 -1.93
N LYS A 89 18.77 -7.92 -0.64
CA LYS A 89 18.67 -9.17 0.14
C LYS A 89 17.46 -10.02 -0.25
#